data_AF-A0A6G6X5E5-F1
#
_entry.id   AF-A0A6G6X5E5-F1
#
_cell.length_a   1.000
_cell.length_b   1.000
_cell.length_c   1.000
_cell.angle_alpha   90.00
_cell.angle_beta   90.00
_cell.angle_gamma   90.00
#
_symmetry.space_group_name_H-M   'P 1'
#
loop_
_entity.id
_entity.type
_entity.pdbx_description
1 polymer ?
#
loop_
_entity_poly.entity_id
_entity_poly.type
_entity_poly.pdbx_seq_one_letter_code
_entity_poly.pdbx_strand_id
1 'polypeptide(L)' 'MDLNQILYHHQIAVMNRQNAQSKEDRLAQFDLVEYYSKRLREFRVDAGLPRYVWPDACTA' A
#
# COMPACT_ATOMS: atom_id res chain seq x y z
N MET A 1 -2.78 -13.57 5.34
CA MET A 1 -3.90 -12.67 5.00
C MET A 1 -4.36 -13.04 3.62
N ASP A 2 -5.66 -13.04 3.39
CA ASP A 2 -6.20 -13.11 2.04
C ASP A 2 -5.97 -11.78 1.29
N LEU A 3 -6.23 -11.80 -0.01
CA LEU A 3 -6.05 -10.63 -0.88
C LEU A 3 -6.91 -9.43 -0.44
N ASN A 4 -8.15 -9.66 0.00
CA ASN A 4 -9.05 -8.58 0.40
C ASN A 4 -8.55 -7.88 1.66
N GLN A 5 -8.01 -8.64 2.61
CA GLN A 5 -7.36 -8.07 3.79
C GLN A 5 -6.13 -7.23 3.44
N ILE A 6 -5.28 -7.70 2.51
CA ILE A 6 -4.11 -6.94 2.05
C ILE A 6 -4.55 -5.62 1.37
N LEU A 7 -5.56 -5.68 0.49
CA LEU A 7 -6.08 -4.51 -0.20
C LEU A 7 -6.73 -3.51 0.76
N TYR A 8 -7.52 -4.00 1.71
CA TYR A 8 -8.17 -3.16 2.72
C TYR A 8 -7.12 -2.39 3.54
N HIS A 9 -6.12 -3.07 4.09
CA HIS A 9 -5.10 -2.40 4.88
C HIS A 9 -4.21 -1.47 4.06
N HIS A 10 -3.93 -1.81 2.80
CA HIS A 10 -3.22 -0.92 1.89
C HIS A 10 -4.00 0.39 1.67
N GLN A 11 -5.30 0.31 1.38
CA GLN A 11 -6.15 1.49 1.18
C GLN A 11 -6.23 2.36 2.43
N ILE A 12 -6.38 1.75 3.60
CA ILE A 12 -6.38 2.48 4.88
C ILE A 12 -5.04 3.20 5.11
N ALA A 13 -3.91 2.54 4.83
CA ALA A 13 -2.59 3.16 4.96
C ALA A 13 -2.41 4.37 4.01
N VAL A 14 -2.89 4.26 2.77
CA VAL A 14 -2.88 5.37 1.80
C VAL A 14 -3.74 6.54 2.30
N MET A 15 -4.96 6.28 2.77
CA MET A 15 -5.85 7.31 3.30
C MET A 15 -5.26 7.98 4.55
N ASN A 16 -4.68 7.20 5.46
CA ASN A 16 -4.05 7.74 6.66
C ASN A 16 -2.81 8.57 6.31
N ARG A 17 -2.01 8.16 5.31
CA ARG A 17 -0.87 8.95 4.82
C ARG A 17 -1.30 10.33 4.33
N GLN A 18 -2.42 10.40 3.62
CA GLN A 18 -2.99 11.67 3.14
C GLN A 18 -3.49 12.56 4.28
N ASN A 19 -4.01 11.95 5.35
CA ASN A 19 -4.55 12.66 6.52
C ASN A 19 -3.54 12.86 7.67
N ALA A 20 -2.30 12.41 7.51
CA ALA A 20 -1.27 12.49 8.55
C ALA A 20 -0.90 13.94 8.86
N GLN A 21 -1.09 14.33 10.13
CA GLN A 21 -0.83 15.70 10.61
C GLN A 21 0.64 15.93 10.93
N SER A 22 1.35 14.89 11.40
CA SER A 22 2.77 14.97 11.71
C SER A 22 3.64 14.29 10.64
N LYS A 23 4.92 14.65 10.64
CA LYS A 23 5.91 14.03 9.76
C LYS A 23 6.19 12.57 10.17
N GLU A 24 6.22 12.27 11.46
CA GLU A 24 6.39 10.91 11.97
C GLU A 24 5.22 10.00 11.57
N ASP A 25 3.98 10.50 11.71
CA ASP A 25 2.79 9.75 11.28
C ASP A 25 2.85 9.47 9.78
N ARG A 26 3.24 10.46 8.97
CA ARG A 26 3.36 10.28 7.52
C ARG A 26 4.41 9.23 7.16
N LEU A 27 5.52 9.17 7.88
CA LEU A 27 6.57 8.15 7.68
C LEU A 27 6.07 6.75 8.06
N ALA A 28 5.39 6.62 9.20
CA ALA A 28 4.80 5.34 9.60
C ALA A 28 3.77 4.83 8.58
N GLN A 29 2.94 5.73 8.01
CA GLN A 29 2.01 5.34 6.95
C GLN A 29 2.73 5.00 5.63
N PHE A 30 3.84 5.65 5.31
CA PHE A 30 4.66 5.30 4.15
C PHE A 30 5.18 3.86 4.25
N ASP A 31 5.72 3.47 5.40
CA ASP A 31 6.20 2.11 5.65
C ASP A 31 5.07 1.07 5.52
N LEU A 32 3.86 1.41 6.01
CA LEU A 32 2.69 0.54 5.85
C LEU A 32 2.26 0.42 4.38
N VAL A 33 2.27 1.51 3.62
CA VAL A 33 1.97 1.50 2.18
C VAL A 33 2.95 0.58 1.44
N GLU A 34 4.26 0.74 1.67
CA GLU A 34 5.31 -0.12 1.09
C GLU A 34 5.15 -1.59 1.49
N TYR A 35 4.87 -1.86 2.78
CA TYR A 35 4.69 -3.21 3.29
C TYR A 35 3.54 -3.94 2.59
N TYR A 36 2.36 -3.31 2.49
CA TYR A 36 1.21 -3.93 1.84
C TYR A 36 1.37 -3.98 0.31
N SER A 37 2.05 -3.02 -0.32
CA SER A 37 2.43 -3.08 -1.74
C SER A 37 3.28 -4.32 -2.04
N LYS A 38 4.28 -4.59 -1.18
CA LYS A 38 5.14 -5.77 -1.33
C LYS A 38 4.33 -7.06 -1.24
N ARG A 39 3.45 -7.19 -0.24
CA ARG A 39 2.60 -8.38 -0.11
C ARG A 39 1.62 -8.56 -1.26
N LEU A 40 1.06 -7.48 -1.78
CA LEU A 40 0.18 -7.53 -2.94
C LEU A 40 0.94 -8.04 -4.18
N ARG A 41 2.20 -7.61 -4.34
CA ARG A 41 3.06 -8.11 -5.41
C ARG A 41 3.36 -9.60 -5.25
N GLU A 42 3.73 -10.05 -4.06
CA GLU A 42 3.98 -11.48 -3.77
C GLU A 42 2.75 -12.33 -4.09
N PHE A 43 1.57 -11.94 -3.59
CA PHE A 43 0.32 -12.63 -3.90
C PHE A 43 0.05 -12.75 -5.41
N ARG A 44 0.29 -11.66 -6.16
CA ARG A 44 0.07 -11.67 -7.61
C ARG A 44 1.06 -12.57 -8.34
N VAL A 45 2.32 -12.59 -7.92
CA VAL A 45 3.33 -13.51 -8.48
C VAL A 45 2.91 -14.96 -8.25
N ASP A 46 2.48 -15.30 -7.03
CA ASP A 46 2.01 -16.64 -6.68
C ASP A 46 0.75 -17.03 -7.49
N ALA A 47 -0.11 -16.06 -7.78
CA ALA A 47 -1.30 -16.25 -8.61
C ALA A 47 -1.04 -16.22 -10.13
N GLY A 48 0.21 -16.03 -10.58
CA GLY A 48 0.54 -15.87 -12.01
C GLY A 48 -0.01 -14.60 -12.66
N LEU A 49 -0.40 -13.61 -11.85
CA LEU A 49 -0.96 -12.34 -12.29
C LEU A 49 0.15 -11.33 -12.62
N PRO A 50 -0.07 -10.42 -13.58
CA PRO A 50 0.91 -9.40 -13.93
C PRO A 50 1.23 -8.48 -12.76
N ARG A 51 2.48 -7.97 -12.75
CA ARG A 51 2.97 -7.05 -11.72
C ARG A 51 2.09 -5.80 -11.70
N TYR A 52 1.54 -5.51 -10.53
CA TYR A 52 0.77 -4.30 -10.34
C TYR A 52 1.70 -3.13 -10.04
N VAL A 53 1.58 -2.07 -10.85
CA VAL A 53 2.21 -0.78 -10.59
C VAL A 53 1.09 0.12 -10.06
N TRP A 54 1.12 0.42 -8.76
CA TRP A 54 0.24 1.45 -8.23
C TRP A 54 0.73 2.79 -8.81
N PRO A 55 -0.13 3.59 -9.45
CA PRO A 55 0.24 4.94 -9.81
C PRO A 55 0.50 5.68 -8.50
N ASP A 56 1.76 6.05 -8.25
CA ASP A 56 2.10 6.91 -7.14
C ASP A 56 1.17 8.12 -7.22
N ALA A 57 0.35 8.30 -6.19
CA ALA A 57 -0.50 9.46 -6.03
C ALA A 57 0.40 10.67 -5.71
N CYS A 58 1.20 11.09 -6.69
CA CYS A 58 2.08 12.25 -6.74
C CYS A 58 2.56 12.44 -8.20
N THR A 59 1.63 12.58 -9.15
CA THR A 59 1.84 13.59 -10.20
C THR A 59 1.32 14.91 -9.62
N ALA A 60 2.26 15.83 -9.45
CA ALA A 60 2.07 17.20 -8.98
C ALA A 60 1.03 17.97 -9.81
#